data_AF-A0A7K3UK04-F1
#
_entry.id   AF-A0A7K3UK04-F1
#
_cell.length_a   1.000
_cell.length_b   1.000
_cell.length_c   1.000
_cell.angle_alpha   90.00
_cell.angle_beta   90.00
_cell.angle_gamma   90.00
#
_symmetry.space_group_name_H-M   'P 1'
#
loop_
_entity.id
_entity.type
_entity.pdbx_description
1 polymer ?
#
loop_
_entity_poly.entity_id
_entity_poly.type
_entity_poly.pdbx_seq_one_letter_code
_entity_poly.pdbx_strand_id
1 'polypeptide(L)'
;MVETTNGPGLNGVYQGRVSEDPDSIEARTDLNDQKARFSAEIAALATAVQGGDLTQRMKADYADTDLSRSAAILNELIMSIGDNLSDFNDAMAALAHGDLHGGMRDKPRGAFGQLQKNFNLALATIRTVLGERGSDQFADKATRFRRMLAGFRSNGVASEIRVSDEESRPIPSPPHDLWLKLADALDGFSA
;
A
#
# COMPACT_ATOMS: atom_id res chain seq x y z
N MET A 1 -76.57 55.27 18.77
CA MET A 1 -75.41 55.20 17.86
C MET A 1 -74.26 54.61 18.64
N VAL A 2 -73.68 53.54 18.09
CA VAL A 2 -72.55 52.72 18.57
C VAL A 2 -72.89 51.68 19.66
N GLU A 3 -73.37 50.52 19.22
CA GLU A 3 -73.25 49.26 19.95
C GLU A 3 -71.82 48.70 19.77
N THR A 4 -71.18 48.38 20.90
CA THR A 4 -69.92 47.63 20.96
C THR A 4 -70.24 46.15 20.78
N THR A 5 -69.95 45.59 19.60
CA THR A 5 -69.99 44.13 19.38
C THR A 5 -68.61 43.54 19.62
N ASN A 6 -68.48 42.81 20.73
CA ASN A 6 -67.44 41.82 20.95
C ASN A 6 -67.80 40.59 20.10
N GLY A 7 -66.99 40.30 19.07
CA GLY A 7 -67.09 39.09 18.25
C GLY A 7 -65.78 38.28 18.33
N PRO A 8 -65.83 36.94 18.44
CA PRO A 8 -64.74 36.12 18.93
C PRO A 8 -63.69 35.84 17.84
N GLY A 9 -62.45 35.65 18.30
CA GLY A 9 -61.31 35.30 17.46
C GLY A 9 -61.49 33.98 16.71
N LEU A 10 -61.19 34.02 15.42
CA LEU A 10 -60.86 32.84 14.63
C LEU A 10 -59.39 32.94 14.22
N ASN A 11 -58.50 32.60 15.15
CA ASN A 11 -57.20 32.07 14.78
C ASN A 11 -57.44 30.67 14.22
N GLY A 12 -57.79 30.62 12.93
CA GLY A 12 -57.81 29.41 12.13
C GLY A 12 -56.37 28.93 11.97
N VAL A 13 -55.98 28.06 12.90
CA VAL A 13 -54.75 27.29 12.89
C VAL A 13 -54.71 26.47 11.60
N TYR A 14 -54.09 26.99 10.55
CA TYR A 14 -53.48 26.14 9.52
C TYR A 14 -52.19 25.55 10.10
N GLN A 15 -52.32 24.73 11.15
CA GLN A 15 -51.37 23.65 11.32
C GLN A 15 -51.62 22.72 10.15
N GLY A 16 -50.82 22.87 9.10
CA GLY A 16 -50.56 21.77 8.20
C GLY A 16 -50.18 20.60 9.08
N ARG A 17 -51.13 19.69 9.31
CA ARG A 17 -50.82 18.35 9.74
C ARG A 17 -50.00 17.81 8.57
N VAL A 18 -48.68 17.94 8.69
CA VAL A 18 -47.79 17.04 7.99
C VAL A 18 -48.17 15.70 8.60
N SER A 19 -49.10 15.01 7.96
CA SER A 19 -49.32 13.60 8.19
C SER A 19 -48.03 12.95 7.72
N GLU A 20 -47.02 12.93 8.60
CA GLU A 20 -45.81 12.18 8.37
C GLU A 20 -46.21 10.72 8.45
N ASP A 21 -46.49 10.14 7.28
CA ASP A 21 -46.75 8.72 7.16
C ASP A 21 -45.55 7.98 7.78
N PRO A 22 -45.75 7.05 8.74
CA PRO A 22 -44.63 6.35 9.38
C PRO A 22 -43.70 5.70 8.35
N ASP A 23 -44.25 5.17 7.26
CA ASP A 23 -43.50 4.61 6.13
C ASP A 23 -42.56 5.63 5.47
N SER A 24 -42.93 6.92 5.45
CA SER A 24 -42.11 7.99 4.86
C SER A 24 -40.94 8.42 5.77
N ILE A 25 -41.10 8.31 7.09
CA ILE A 25 -40.02 8.56 8.06
C ILE A 25 -39.03 7.39 8.04
N GLU A 26 -39.53 6.15 8.00
CA GLU A 26 -38.69 4.95 7.93
C GLU A 26 -37.86 4.93 6.64
N ALA A 27 -38.46 5.20 5.47
CA ALA A 27 -37.73 5.25 4.20
C ALA A 27 -36.66 6.37 4.16
N ARG A 28 -36.92 7.53 4.76
CA ARG A 28 -35.93 8.63 4.86
C ARG A 28 -34.80 8.27 5.81
N THR A 29 -35.09 7.58 6.90
CA THR A 29 -34.09 7.10 7.87
C THR A 29 -33.18 6.05 7.23
N ASP A 30 -33.75 5.06 6.54
CA ASP A 30 -33.00 4.01 5.84
C ASP A 30 -32.05 4.58 4.77
N LEU A 31 -32.52 5.54 3.96
CA LEU A 31 -31.66 6.22 2.99
C LEU A 31 -30.53 7.00 3.66
N ASN A 32 -30.80 7.68 4.78
CA ASN A 32 -29.76 8.41 5.52
C ASN A 32 -28.71 7.45 6.11
N ASP A 33 -29.13 6.30 6.63
CA ASP A 33 -28.24 5.26 7.14
C ASP A 33 -27.38 4.66 6.03
N GLN A 34 -27.96 4.41 4.84
CA GLN A 34 -27.22 3.97 3.67
C GLN A 34 -26.17 5.01 3.22
N LYS A 35 -26.53 6.30 3.20
CA LYS A 35 -25.59 7.38 2.87
C LYS A 35 -24.45 7.50 3.89
N ALA A 36 -24.75 7.32 5.18
CA ALA A 36 -23.74 7.32 6.23
C ALA A 36 -22.77 6.14 6.08
N ARG A 37 -23.29 4.93 5.82
CA ARG A 37 -22.46 3.75 5.52
C ARG A 37 -21.60 3.96 4.28
N PHE A 38 -22.18 4.45 3.20
CA PHE A 38 -21.45 4.75 1.95
C PHE A 38 -20.28 5.72 2.19
N SER A 39 -20.53 6.80 2.95
CA SER A 39 -19.49 7.77 3.29
C SER A 39 -18.37 7.16 4.15
N ALA A 40 -18.72 6.29 5.11
CA ALA A 40 -17.75 5.57 5.92
C ALA A 40 -16.92 4.58 5.10
N GLU A 41 -17.54 3.84 4.18
CA GLU A 41 -16.83 2.92 3.27
C GLU A 41 -15.88 3.67 2.33
N ILE A 42 -16.28 4.83 1.78
CA ILE A 42 -15.38 5.67 0.98
C ILE A 42 -14.18 6.13 1.82
N ALA A 43 -14.39 6.57 3.05
CA ALA A 43 -13.30 7.02 3.91
C ALA A 43 -12.31 5.89 4.22
N ALA A 44 -12.81 4.68 4.50
CA ALA A 44 -11.99 3.49 4.69
C ALA A 44 -11.21 3.12 3.43
N LEU A 45 -11.89 3.12 2.27
CA LEU A 45 -11.29 2.84 0.98
C LEU A 45 -10.20 3.86 0.63
N ALA A 46 -10.45 5.15 0.84
CA ALA A 46 -9.47 6.21 0.62
C ALA A 46 -8.25 6.05 1.54
N THR A 47 -8.45 5.62 2.78
CA THR A 47 -7.34 5.33 3.71
C THR A 47 -6.51 4.15 3.22
N ALA A 48 -7.14 3.07 2.77
CA ALA A 48 -6.47 1.91 2.22
C ALA A 48 -5.66 2.25 0.96
N VAL A 49 -6.27 2.97 0.01
CA VAL A 49 -5.63 3.42 -1.23
C VAL A 49 -4.44 4.34 -0.94
N GLN A 50 -4.56 5.26 0.02
CA GLN A 50 -3.42 6.08 0.48
C GLN A 50 -2.30 5.25 1.10
N GLY A 51 -2.65 4.14 1.76
CA GLY A 51 -1.70 3.14 2.27
C GLY A 51 -1.11 2.21 1.19
N GLY A 52 -1.53 2.34 -0.07
CA GLY A 52 -1.10 1.49 -1.18
C GLY A 52 -1.88 0.17 -1.33
N ASP A 53 -2.90 -0.08 -0.51
CA ASP A 53 -3.78 -1.23 -0.66
C ASP A 53 -4.90 -0.91 -1.68
N LEU A 54 -4.65 -1.31 -2.92
CA LEU A 54 -5.61 -1.20 -4.04
C LEU A 54 -6.49 -2.46 -4.18
N THR A 55 -6.48 -3.37 -3.19
CA THR A 55 -7.27 -4.62 -3.21
C THR A 55 -8.61 -4.48 -2.49
N GLN A 56 -8.75 -3.47 -1.61
CA GLN A 56 -10.01 -3.17 -0.92
C GLN A 56 -11.14 -2.79 -1.89
N ARG A 57 -12.37 -3.18 -1.54
CA ARG A 57 -13.58 -2.90 -2.32
C ARG A 57 -14.72 -2.50 -1.41
N MET A 58 -15.58 -1.60 -1.91
CA MET A 58 -16.88 -1.30 -1.30
C MET A 58 -17.85 -2.46 -1.55
N LYS A 59 -18.78 -2.71 -0.62
CA LYS A 59 -19.71 -3.87 -0.71
C LYS A 59 -20.78 -3.70 -1.79
N ALA A 60 -21.08 -2.46 -2.18
CA ALA A 60 -22.02 -2.09 -3.25
C ALA A 60 -23.45 -2.68 -3.11
N ASP A 61 -23.84 -3.11 -1.91
CA ASP A 61 -25.11 -3.76 -1.56
C ASP A 61 -26.18 -2.79 -1.05
N TYR A 62 -26.11 -1.54 -1.50
CA TYR A 62 -27.06 -0.48 -1.18
C TYR A 62 -28.42 -0.75 -1.85
N ALA A 63 -29.52 -0.52 -1.13
CA ALA A 63 -30.87 -0.55 -1.71
C ALA A 63 -31.10 0.65 -2.64
N ASP A 64 -30.44 1.78 -2.36
CA ASP A 64 -30.36 2.90 -3.28
C ASP A 64 -29.47 2.56 -4.49
N THR A 65 -30.08 2.61 -5.68
CA THR A 65 -29.42 2.23 -6.94
C THR A 65 -28.29 3.19 -7.32
N ASP A 66 -28.37 4.47 -6.97
CA ASP A 66 -27.33 5.45 -7.28
C ASP A 66 -26.12 5.27 -6.36
N LEU A 67 -26.31 4.94 -5.09
CA LEU A 67 -25.22 4.56 -4.18
C LEU A 67 -24.54 3.26 -4.63
N SER A 68 -25.31 2.23 -4.99
CA SER A 68 -24.77 0.96 -5.50
C SER A 68 -23.96 1.17 -6.79
N ARG A 69 -24.50 1.95 -7.75
CA ARG A 69 -23.78 2.33 -8.97
C ARG A 69 -22.49 3.09 -8.66
N SER A 70 -22.54 4.04 -7.74
CA SER A 70 -21.36 4.84 -7.36
C SER A 70 -20.27 3.97 -6.75
N ALA A 71 -20.64 3.04 -5.86
CA ALA A 71 -19.71 2.08 -5.28
C ALA A 71 -19.08 1.17 -6.36
N ALA A 72 -19.87 0.72 -7.33
CA ALA A 72 -19.37 -0.08 -8.45
C ALA A 72 -18.35 0.69 -9.31
N ILE A 73 -18.65 1.95 -9.66
CA ILE A 73 -17.73 2.81 -10.44
C ILE A 73 -16.42 3.05 -9.67
N LEU A 74 -16.49 3.29 -8.36
CA LEU A 74 -15.30 3.48 -7.52
C LEU A 74 -14.45 2.21 -7.46
N ASN A 75 -15.07 1.04 -7.29
CA ASN A 75 -14.40 -0.25 -7.32
C ASN A 75 -13.69 -0.50 -8.66
N GLU A 76 -14.35 -0.19 -9.78
CA GLU A 76 -13.77 -0.32 -11.13
C GLU A 76 -12.57 0.63 -11.32
N LEU A 77 -12.68 1.87 -10.86
CA LEU A 77 -11.59 2.85 -10.93
C LEU A 77 -10.34 2.35 -10.18
N ILE A 78 -10.51 1.89 -8.95
CA ILE A 78 -9.39 1.40 -8.13
C ILE A 78 -8.78 0.14 -8.73
N MET A 79 -9.61 -0.77 -9.24
CA MET A 79 -9.13 -1.97 -9.94
C MET A 79 -8.30 -1.59 -11.16
N SER A 80 -8.77 -0.67 -12.00
CA SER A 80 -8.03 -0.18 -13.17
C SER A 80 -6.69 0.45 -12.77
N ILE A 81 -6.65 1.24 -11.71
CA ILE A 81 -5.38 1.79 -11.19
C ILE A 81 -4.45 0.67 -10.71
N GLY A 82 -4.98 -0.30 -9.98
CA GLY A 82 -4.25 -1.47 -9.48
C GLY A 82 -3.63 -2.30 -10.59
N ASP A 83 -4.41 -2.63 -11.63
CA ASP A 83 -3.97 -3.39 -12.78
C ASP A 83 -2.81 -2.66 -13.51
N ASN A 84 -2.97 -1.36 -13.77
CA ASN A 84 -1.93 -0.56 -14.44
C ASN A 84 -0.64 -0.45 -13.61
N LEU A 85 -0.75 -0.36 -12.28
CA LEU A 85 0.41 -0.34 -11.40
C LEU A 85 1.08 -1.72 -11.32
N SER A 86 0.30 -2.80 -11.34
CA SER A 86 0.82 -4.17 -11.40
C SER A 86 1.62 -4.39 -12.68
N ASP A 87 1.07 -4.01 -13.85
CA ASP A 87 1.75 -4.11 -15.13
C ASP A 87 3.09 -3.35 -15.14
N PHE A 88 3.13 -2.16 -14.52
CA PHE A 88 4.36 -1.39 -14.36
C PHE A 88 5.37 -2.09 -13.44
N ASN A 89 4.91 -2.62 -12.30
CA ASN A 89 5.77 -3.35 -11.37
C ASN A 89 6.36 -4.62 -12.00
N ASP A 90 5.58 -5.33 -12.81
CA ASP A 90 6.03 -6.53 -13.53
C ASP A 90 7.09 -6.16 -14.57
N ALA A 91 6.89 -5.07 -15.32
CA ALA A 91 7.89 -4.59 -16.27
C ALA A 91 9.17 -4.10 -15.58
N MET A 92 9.05 -3.40 -14.45
CA MET A 92 10.20 -3.00 -13.63
C MET A 92 10.95 -4.20 -13.04
N ALA A 93 10.23 -5.24 -12.61
CA ALA A 93 10.83 -6.48 -12.13
C ALA A 93 11.59 -7.19 -13.26
N ALA A 94 11.01 -7.28 -14.47
CA ALA A 94 11.68 -7.83 -15.65
C ALA A 94 12.98 -7.07 -15.96
N LEU A 95 12.93 -5.73 -15.97
CA LEU A 95 14.11 -4.88 -16.13
C LEU A 95 15.17 -5.15 -15.04
N ALA A 96 14.76 -5.24 -13.77
CA ALA A 96 15.66 -5.56 -12.67
C ALA A 96 16.27 -6.97 -12.79
N HIS A 97 15.59 -7.88 -13.46
CA HIS A 97 16.10 -9.21 -13.83
C HIS A 97 17.03 -9.19 -15.05
N GLY A 98 17.25 -8.03 -15.65
CA GLY A 98 18.10 -7.87 -16.81
C GLY A 98 17.39 -8.08 -18.14
N ASP A 99 16.06 -8.26 -18.13
CA ASP A 99 15.27 -8.37 -19.34
C ASP A 99 15.01 -6.98 -19.92
N LEU A 100 15.73 -6.65 -20.99
CA LEU A 100 15.57 -5.41 -21.75
C LEU A 100 14.63 -5.57 -22.95
N HIS A 101 14.07 -6.77 -23.15
CA HIS A 101 13.15 -7.09 -24.24
C HIS A 101 11.69 -7.07 -23.76
N GLY A 102 11.44 -7.30 -22.47
CA GLY A 102 10.16 -7.14 -21.80
C GLY A 102 9.75 -5.67 -21.62
N GLY A 103 9.19 -5.06 -22.66
CA GLY A 103 8.52 -3.76 -22.56
C GLY A 103 7.11 -3.85 -21.98
N MET A 104 6.56 -2.72 -21.54
CA MET A 104 5.15 -2.65 -21.17
C MET A 104 4.26 -2.75 -22.42
N ARG A 105 3.31 -3.68 -22.44
CA ARG A 105 2.37 -3.94 -23.55
C ARG A 105 1.34 -2.81 -23.70
N ASP A 106 0.76 -2.67 -24.89
CA ASP A 106 -0.15 -1.58 -25.24
C ASP A 106 -1.44 -1.54 -24.41
N LYS A 107 -1.43 -0.69 -23.38
CA LYS A 107 -2.54 -0.09 -22.60
C LYS A 107 -1.86 0.85 -21.59
N PRO A 108 -2.38 2.04 -21.20
CA PRO A 108 -3.69 2.69 -21.42
C PRO A 108 -3.54 4.09 -22.08
N ARG A 109 -4.64 4.86 -22.19
CA ARG A 109 -4.62 6.28 -22.62
C ARG A 109 -4.28 7.20 -21.43
N GLY A 110 -3.86 8.44 -21.70
CA GLY A 110 -3.61 9.44 -20.65
C GLY A 110 -2.29 9.23 -19.91
N ALA A 111 -2.28 9.47 -18.59
CA ALA A 111 -1.06 9.49 -17.76
C ALA A 111 -0.30 8.15 -17.76
N PHE A 112 -1.00 7.03 -17.61
CA PHE A 112 -0.38 5.69 -17.67
C PHE A 112 0.21 5.38 -19.04
N GLY A 113 -0.42 5.86 -20.12
CA GLY A 113 0.14 5.72 -21.47
C GLY A 113 1.43 6.51 -21.65
N GLN A 114 1.55 7.70 -21.03
CA GLN A 114 2.80 8.45 -21.03
C GLN A 114 3.89 7.75 -20.20
N LEU A 115 3.53 7.17 -19.05
CA LEU A 115 4.43 6.38 -18.23
C LEU A 115 4.98 5.18 -19.02
N GLN A 116 4.10 4.44 -19.69
CA GLN A 116 4.45 3.31 -20.56
C GLN A 116 5.43 3.72 -21.66
N LYS A 117 5.14 4.83 -22.37
CA LYS A 117 6.01 5.35 -23.43
C LYS A 117 7.40 5.72 -22.91
N ASN A 118 7.45 6.41 -21.77
CA ASN A 118 8.71 6.82 -21.16
C ASN A 118 9.54 5.60 -20.73
N PHE A 119 8.90 4.59 -20.14
CA PHE A 119 9.54 3.34 -19.75
C PHE A 119 10.10 2.59 -20.96
N ASN A 120 9.28 2.39 -22.01
CA ASN A 120 9.71 1.72 -23.23
C ASN A 120 10.83 2.48 -23.96
N LEU A 121 10.80 3.82 -23.94
CA LEU A 121 11.88 4.65 -24.46
C LEU A 121 13.17 4.44 -23.66
N ALA A 122 13.11 4.43 -22.32
CA ALA A 122 14.27 4.19 -21.47
C ALA A 122 14.89 2.81 -21.76
N LEU A 123 14.08 1.75 -21.89
CA LEU A 123 14.55 0.42 -22.29
C LEU A 123 15.26 0.45 -23.65
N ALA A 124 14.66 1.11 -24.64
CA ALA A 124 15.25 1.22 -25.97
C ALA A 124 16.59 1.99 -25.94
N THR A 125 16.67 3.07 -25.15
CA THR A 125 17.91 3.82 -24.94
C THR A 125 18.98 2.96 -24.28
N ILE A 126 18.66 2.24 -23.20
CA ILE A 126 19.60 1.34 -22.51
C ILE A 126 20.13 0.28 -23.49
N ARG A 127 19.24 -0.37 -24.25
CA ARG A 127 19.63 -1.35 -25.27
C ARG A 127 20.54 -0.75 -26.35
N THR A 128 20.25 0.48 -26.77
CA THR A 128 21.05 1.19 -27.78
C THR A 128 22.45 1.50 -27.27
N VAL A 129 22.57 1.97 -26.03
CA VAL A 129 23.85 2.32 -25.40
C VAL A 129 24.69 1.07 -25.11
N LEU A 130 24.07 -0.03 -24.67
CA LEU A 130 24.76 -1.30 -24.40
C LEU A 130 25.10 -2.08 -25.67
N GLY A 131 24.34 -1.87 -26.75
CA GLY A 131 24.37 -2.74 -27.92
C GLY A 131 23.91 -4.17 -27.60
N GLU A 132 23.93 -5.05 -28.61
CA GLU A 132 23.50 -6.45 -28.44
C GLU A 132 24.35 -7.18 -27.39
N ARG A 133 25.69 -7.13 -27.55
CA ARG A 133 26.61 -7.82 -26.63
C ARG A 133 26.57 -7.30 -25.19
N GLY A 134 26.28 -6.01 -25.00
CA GLY A 134 26.17 -5.43 -23.66
C GLY A 134 24.84 -5.78 -22.99
N SER A 135 23.76 -5.90 -23.77
CA SER A 135 22.45 -6.34 -23.28
C SER A 135 22.50 -7.78 -22.76
N ASP A 136 23.16 -8.68 -23.50
CA ASP A 136 23.37 -10.07 -23.06
C ASP A 136 24.20 -10.15 -21.78
N GLN A 137 25.28 -9.36 -21.70
CA GLN A 137 26.12 -9.28 -20.50
C GLN A 137 25.38 -8.70 -19.30
N PHE A 138 24.47 -7.74 -19.52
CA PHE A 138 23.64 -7.17 -18.47
C PHE A 138 22.71 -8.23 -17.86
N ALA A 139 22.04 -9.01 -18.70
CA ALA A 139 21.19 -10.12 -18.25
C ALA A 139 21.96 -11.21 -17.47
N ASP A 140 23.16 -11.59 -17.95
CA ASP A 140 24.02 -12.55 -17.24
C ASP A 140 24.47 -12.01 -15.87
N LYS A 141 24.91 -10.75 -15.82
CA LYS A 141 25.31 -10.09 -14.55
C LYS A 141 24.15 -10.00 -13.57
N ALA A 142 22.96 -9.62 -14.01
CA ALA A 142 21.75 -9.57 -13.18
C ALA A 142 21.40 -10.96 -12.60
N THR A 143 21.50 -12.00 -13.43
CA THR A 143 21.27 -13.39 -13.00
C THR A 143 22.28 -13.84 -11.95
N ARG A 144 23.57 -13.54 -12.14
CA ARG A 144 24.62 -13.86 -11.16
C ARG A 144 24.42 -13.13 -9.83
N PHE A 145 24.10 -11.84 -9.90
CA PHE A 145 23.83 -11.04 -8.70
C PHE A 145 22.66 -11.60 -7.89
N ARG A 146 21.56 -11.97 -8.55
CA ARG A 146 20.42 -12.62 -7.88
C ARG A 146 20.80 -13.94 -7.24
N ARG A 147 21.62 -14.77 -7.89
CA ARG A 147 22.13 -16.02 -7.29
C ARG A 147 22.94 -15.75 -6.03
N MET A 148 23.76 -14.70 -6.03
CA MET A 148 24.50 -14.26 -4.84
C MET A 148 23.56 -13.81 -3.71
N LEU A 149 22.54 -12.99 -4.01
CA LEU A 149 21.52 -12.55 -3.03
C LEU A 149 20.72 -13.73 -2.45
N ALA A 150 20.37 -14.72 -3.29
CA ALA A 150 19.67 -15.92 -2.85
C ALA A 150 20.56 -16.79 -1.93
N GLY A 151 21.84 -16.93 -2.26
CA GLY A 151 22.81 -17.62 -1.40
C GLY A 151 22.99 -16.94 -0.04
N PHE A 152 23.00 -15.61 -0.01
CA PHE A 152 23.10 -14.85 1.23
C PHE A 152 21.87 -15.02 2.13
N ARG A 153 20.65 -15.04 1.54
CA ARG A 153 19.42 -15.33 2.29
C ARG A 153 19.34 -16.79 2.77
N SER A 154 19.86 -17.74 1.99
CA SER A 154 19.91 -19.16 2.40
C SER A 154 20.88 -19.42 3.55
N ASN A 155 21.91 -18.58 3.71
CA ASN A 155 22.86 -18.67 4.83
C ASN A 155 22.32 -18.03 6.14
N GLY A 156 21.13 -17.41 6.10
CA GLY A 156 20.48 -16.78 7.25
C GLY A 156 19.61 -17.71 8.10
N VAL A 157 19.44 -18.98 7.71
CA VAL A 157 18.63 -19.98 8.47
C VAL A 157 19.43 -21.19 8.97
N ALA A 158 20.76 -21.12 8.95
CA ALA A 158 21.63 -22.13 9.59
C ALA A 158 22.95 -21.55 10.12
N SER A 159 22.97 -20.26 10.48
CA SER A 159 23.87 -19.80 11.53
C SER A 159 23.01 -19.50 12.75
N GLU A 160 22.48 -20.56 13.37
CA GLU A 160 22.50 -20.55 14.82
C GLU A 160 23.93 -20.22 15.19
N ILE A 161 24.14 -19.03 15.74
CA ILE A 161 25.23 -18.82 16.66
C ILE A 161 24.99 -19.86 17.74
N ARG A 162 25.56 -21.05 17.56
CA ARG A 162 25.71 -22.01 18.64
C ARG A 162 26.61 -21.31 19.63
N VAL A 163 25.98 -20.70 20.62
CA VAL A 163 26.61 -20.56 21.94
C VAL A 163 26.97 -21.98 22.29
N SER A 164 28.25 -22.30 22.12
CA SER A 164 28.78 -23.62 22.46
C SER A 164 28.30 -23.97 23.85
N ASP A 165 27.73 -25.16 23.95
CA ASP A 165 27.39 -25.80 25.20
C ASP A 165 28.52 -25.65 26.22
N GLU A 166 28.04 -25.65 27.46
CA GLU A 166 28.65 -25.36 28.75
C GLU A 166 29.87 -26.24 29.10
N GLU A 167 30.90 -26.23 28.26
CA GLU A 167 32.23 -26.79 28.58
C GLU A 167 33.41 -26.07 27.86
N SER A 168 33.12 -25.05 27.06
CA SER A 168 34.17 -24.23 26.43
C SER A 168 34.76 -23.25 27.45
N ARG A 169 35.87 -23.65 28.09
CA ARG A 169 36.72 -22.71 28.84
C ARG A 169 37.03 -21.50 27.95
N PRO A 170 36.91 -20.26 28.46
CA PRO A 170 37.17 -19.08 27.65
C PRO A 170 38.60 -19.15 27.10
N ILE A 171 38.73 -19.04 25.78
CA ILE A 171 40.04 -18.90 25.13
C ILE A 171 40.58 -17.53 25.57
N PRO A 172 41.70 -17.47 26.31
CA PRO A 172 42.24 -16.20 26.77
C PRO A 172 42.62 -15.38 25.54
N SER A 173 42.04 -14.20 25.43
CA SER A 173 42.34 -13.28 24.34
C SER A 173 43.78 -12.75 24.53
N PRO A 174 44.62 -12.72 23.48
CA PRO A 174 46.02 -12.30 23.55
C PRO A 174 46.31 -10.97 24.29
N PRO A 175 45.41 -9.96 24.26
CA PRO A 175 45.60 -8.74 25.04
C PRO A 175 45.58 -8.98 26.56
N HIS A 176 44.77 -9.93 27.06
CA HIS A 176 44.64 -10.21 28.48
C HIS A 176 45.88 -10.91 29.05
N ASP A 177 46.51 -11.76 28.24
CA ASP A 177 47.75 -12.47 28.62
C ASP A 177 48.95 -11.51 28.72
N LEU A 178 48.95 -10.43 27.93
CA LEU A 178 49.91 -9.33 28.02
C LEU A 178 49.73 -8.53 29.32
N TRP A 179 48.48 -8.27 29.72
CA TRP A 179 48.20 -7.54 30.98
C TRP A 179 48.64 -8.32 32.22
N LEU A 180 48.44 -9.65 32.23
CA LEU A 180 48.91 -10.51 33.33
C LEU A 180 50.43 -10.56 33.42
N LYS A 181 51.14 -10.70 32.29
CA LYS A 181 52.61 -10.71 32.26
C LYS A 181 53.22 -9.36 32.63
N LEU A 182 52.54 -8.25 32.29
CA LEU A 182 52.97 -6.91 32.68
C LEU A 182 52.79 -6.69 34.20
N ALA A 183 51.69 -7.15 34.78
CA ALA A 183 51.44 -7.04 36.21
C ALA A 183 52.46 -7.83 37.04
N ASP A 184 52.76 -9.07 36.63
CA ASP A 184 53.76 -9.93 37.28
C ASP A 184 55.18 -9.35 37.18
N ALA A 185 55.51 -8.73 36.03
CA ALA A 185 56.79 -8.04 35.85
C ALA A 185 56.91 -6.78 36.72
N LEU A 186 55.82 -6.09 37.04
CA LEU A 186 55.84 -4.89 37.88
C LEU A 186 55.94 -5.21 39.38
N ASP A 187 55.33 -6.31 39.84
CA ASP A 187 55.47 -6.79 41.22
C ASP A 187 56.90 -7.31 41.52
N GLY A 188 57.63 -7.79 40.50
CA GLY A 188 59.02 -8.22 40.61
C GLY A 188 60.05 -7.10 40.83
N PHE A 189 59.67 -5.82 40.73
CA PHE A 189 60.57 -4.66 40.91
C PHE A 189 60.55 -4.05 42.32
N SER A 190 59.80 -4.63 43.28
CA SER A 190 59.75 -4.14 44.67
C SER A 190 60.46 -5.05 45.68
N ALA A 191 61.73 -5.36 45.40
CA ALA A 191 62.68 -5.93 46.37
C ALA A 191 63.98 -5.11 46.37
#